data_AF-A0A7H4PNZ1-F1
#
_entry.id   AF-A0A7H4PNZ1-F1
#
_cell.length_a   1.000
_cell.length_b   1.000
_cell.length_c   1.000
_cell.angle_alpha   90.00
_cell.angle_beta   90.00
_cell.angle_gamma   90.00
#
_symmetry.space_group_name_H-M   'P 1'
#
loop_
_entity.id
_entity.type
_entity.pdbx_description
1 polymer ?
#
loop_
_entity_poly.entity_id
_entity_poly.type
_entity_poly.pdbx_seq_one_letter_code
_entity_poly.pdbx_strand_id
1 'polypeptide(L)'
;MILTGKQLRPRQALKAGLVDEVVPQTILLQTAIELALKGRPASRAVPARERILAGPLGRSLLFRLVAKKTHHKTQGNYPATERILQVIETGLAQGCSSGYAEEARAFGELAMTPQSQALRSIFFASTDLKKDRGADADPVALRQRGHSGRRTYGGRYCLRHRLQRRITGTHKGHPAARDKSRAEVQLGSAR
;
A
#
# COMPACT_ATOMS: atom_id res chain seq x y z
N MET A 1 -11.77 -0.63 -1.24
CA MET A 1 -10.51 -1.05 -1.90
C MET A 1 -10.52 -0.67 -3.36
N ILE A 2 -11.49 -1.16 -4.14
CA ILE A 2 -11.61 -0.88 -5.57
C ILE A 2 -11.78 0.63 -5.83
N LEU A 3 -12.77 1.30 -5.23
CA LEU A 3 -13.03 2.74 -5.45
C LEU A 3 -11.92 3.68 -4.95
N THR A 4 -11.09 3.25 -4.00
CA THR A 4 -10.10 4.12 -3.35
C THR A 4 -8.66 3.78 -3.72
N GLY A 5 -8.43 2.70 -4.48
CA GLY A 5 -7.09 2.20 -4.82
C GLY A 5 -6.17 1.95 -3.62
N LYS A 6 -6.73 1.80 -2.41
CA LYS A 6 -5.94 1.78 -1.17
C LYS A 6 -5.25 0.43 -1.00
N GLN A 7 -3.92 0.45 -0.85
CA GLN A 7 -3.14 -0.72 -0.46
C GLN A 7 -3.37 -1.07 1.02
N LEU A 8 -3.58 -2.35 1.31
CA LEU A 8 -3.73 -2.86 2.68
C LEU A 8 -2.43 -3.52 3.15
N ARG A 9 -2.11 -3.32 4.43
CA ARG A 9 -1.02 -4.08 5.08
C ARG A 9 -1.46 -5.54 5.32
N PRO A 10 -0.54 -6.51 5.40
CA PRO A 10 -0.88 -7.93 5.58
C PRO A 10 -1.85 -8.20 6.73
N ARG A 11 -1.60 -7.61 7.92
CA ARG A 11 -2.51 -7.74 9.08
C ARG A 11 -3.91 -7.14 8.85
N GLN A 12 -4.02 -6.10 8.02
CA GLN A 12 -5.32 -5.52 7.68
C GLN A 12 -6.06 -6.38 6.66
N ALA A 13 -5.33 -6.99 5.71
CA ALA A 13 -5.91 -7.92 4.74
C ALA A 13 -6.48 -9.17 5.41
N LEU A 14 -5.78 -9.72 6.42
CA LEU A 14 -6.27 -10.82 7.26
C LEU A 14 -7.59 -10.47 7.96
N LYS A 15 -7.66 -9.28 8.59
CA LYS A 15 -8.90 -8.80 9.25
C LYS A 15 -10.05 -8.57 8.27
N ALA A 16 -9.73 -8.16 7.04
CA ALA A 16 -10.70 -7.97 5.97
C ALA A 16 -11.15 -9.29 5.31
N GLY A 17 -10.55 -10.44 5.69
CA GLY A 17 -10.86 -11.73 5.10
C GLY A 17 -10.35 -11.91 3.66
N LEU A 18 -9.41 -11.06 3.22
CA LEU A 18 -8.78 -11.17 1.89
C LEU A 18 -7.65 -12.18 1.84
N VAL A 19 -7.06 -12.47 2.99
CA VAL A 19 -5.95 -13.41 3.16
C VAL A 19 -6.30 -14.33 4.31
N ASP A 20 -6.03 -15.62 4.15
CA ASP A 20 -6.35 -16.63 5.16
C ASP A 20 -5.35 -16.62 6.33
N GLU A 21 -4.06 -16.43 6.05
CA GLU A 21 -2.99 -16.42 7.05
C GLU A 21 -1.84 -15.46 6.69
N VAL A 22 -1.18 -14.89 7.71
CA VAL A 22 -0.03 -13.98 7.54
C VAL A 22 1.18 -14.55 8.27
N VAL A 23 2.19 -14.96 7.51
CA VAL A 23 3.41 -15.59 8.02
C VAL A 23 4.68 -14.80 7.65
N PRO A 24 5.80 -14.98 8.38
CA PRO A 24 7.11 -14.46 7.98
C PRO A 24 7.58 -15.01 6.62
N GLN A 25 8.39 -14.23 5.91
CA GLN A 25 8.86 -14.58 4.55
C GLN A 25 9.60 -15.92 4.50
N THR A 26 10.31 -16.29 5.57
CA THR A 26 11.12 -17.52 5.65
C THR A 26 10.29 -18.80 5.58
N ILE A 27 9.05 -18.79 6.07
CA ILE A 27 8.18 -19.97 6.11
C ILE A 27 7.04 -19.91 5.07
N LEU A 28 6.94 -18.82 4.31
CA LEU A 28 5.83 -18.54 3.39
C LEU A 28 5.57 -19.68 2.40
N LEU A 29 6.63 -20.21 1.78
CA LEU A 29 6.49 -21.28 0.79
C LEU A 29 6.01 -22.59 1.42
N GLN A 30 6.57 -22.95 2.58
CA GLN A 30 6.19 -24.17 3.29
C GLN A 30 4.72 -24.12 3.72
N THR A 31 4.29 -23.02 4.35
CA THR A 31 2.88 -22.83 4.74
C THR A 31 1.94 -22.83 3.53
N ALA A 32 2.34 -22.23 2.41
CA ALA A 32 1.53 -22.23 1.20
C ALA A 32 1.33 -23.64 0.61
N ILE A 33 2.38 -24.47 0.61
CA ILE A 33 2.30 -25.88 0.17
C ILE A 33 1.38 -26.68 1.09
N GLU A 34 1.57 -26.55 2.41
CA GLU A 34 0.71 -27.24 3.39
C GLU A 34 -0.76 -26.86 3.24
N LEU A 35 -1.07 -25.59 3.01
CA LEU A 35 -2.44 -25.11 2.78
C LEU A 35 -3.02 -25.63 1.46
N ALA A 36 -2.22 -25.67 0.39
CA ALA A 36 -2.67 -26.22 -0.89
C ALA A 36 -3.00 -27.71 -0.79
N LEU A 37 -2.20 -28.48 -0.05
CA LEU A 37 -2.39 -29.92 0.17
C LEU A 37 -3.57 -30.24 1.10
N LYS A 38 -3.86 -29.40 2.10
CA LYS A 38 -5.03 -29.56 2.99
C LYS A 38 -6.37 -29.39 2.26
N GLY A 39 -6.36 -28.82 1.05
CA GLY A 39 -7.56 -28.51 0.28
C GLY A 39 -8.25 -27.24 0.75
N ARG A 40 -9.07 -26.64 -0.12
CA ARG A 40 -9.84 -25.44 0.20
C ARG A 40 -11.01 -25.79 1.12
N PRO A 41 -11.17 -25.13 2.29
CA PRO A 41 -12.41 -25.26 3.05
C PRO A 41 -13.57 -24.77 2.18
N ALA A 42 -14.66 -25.52 2.16
CA ALA A 42 -15.89 -25.12 1.46
C ALA A 42 -16.40 -23.82 2.09
N SER A 43 -16.43 -22.75 1.29
CA SER A 43 -17.01 -21.42 1.52
C SER A 43 -17.13 -20.96 2.97
N ARG A 44 -16.38 -19.92 3.33
CA ARG A 44 -16.54 -19.22 4.62
C ARG A 44 -18.00 -18.82 4.82
N ALA A 45 -18.64 -19.33 5.87
CA ALA A 45 -20.01 -18.98 6.21
C ALA A 45 -20.14 -17.47 6.40
N VAL A 46 -20.81 -16.81 5.48
CA VAL A 46 -21.08 -15.37 5.54
C VAL A 46 -22.10 -15.14 6.68
N PRO A 47 -21.80 -14.26 7.65
CA PRO A 47 -22.69 -13.95 8.76
C PRO A 47 -24.11 -13.58 8.27
N ALA A 48 -25.16 -14.00 8.97
CA ALA A 48 -26.55 -13.77 8.57
C ALA A 48 -26.89 -12.30 8.28
N ARG A 49 -26.29 -11.37 9.03
CA ARG A 49 -26.40 -9.91 8.80
C ARG A 49 -25.88 -9.46 7.43
N GLU A 50 -24.79 -10.06 6.96
CA GLU A 50 -24.20 -9.75 5.64
C GLU A 50 -25.03 -10.37 4.53
N ARG A 51 -25.67 -11.53 4.79
CA ARG A 51 -26.61 -12.15 3.85
C ARG A 51 -27.87 -11.31 3.65
N ILE A 52 -28.42 -10.73 4.73
CA ILE A 52 -29.60 -9.86 4.66
C ILE A 52 -29.26 -8.55 3.93
N LEU A 53 -28.12 -7.94 4.24
CA LEU A 53 -27.66 -6.73 3.55
C LEU A 53 -27.33 -6.99 2.06
N ALA A 54 -26.92 -8.21 1.73
CA ALA A 54 -26.71 -8.65 0.35
C ALA A 54 -28.00 -8.97 -0.42
N GLY A 55 -29.18 -8.89 0.22
CA GLY A 55 -30.47 -9.04 -0.46
C GLY A 55 -30.73 -7.92 -1.48
N PRO A 56 -31.64 -8.13 -2.45
CA PRO A 56 -31.85 -7.22 -3.59
C PRO A 56 -32.23 -5.78 -3.18
N LEU A 57 -33.04 -5.63 -2.13
CA LEU A 57 -33.42 -4.31 -1.59
C LEU A 57 -32.30 -3.63 -0.78
N GLY A 58 -31.53 -4.41 0.00
CA GLY A 58 -30.37 -3.90 0.73
C GLY A 58 -29.26 -3.44 -0.20
N ARG A 59 -29.07 -4.18 -1.29
CA ARG A 59 -28.09 -3.92 -2.35
C ARG A 59 -28.34 -2.59 -3.06
N SER A 60 -29.58 -2.32 -3.48
CA SER A 60 -29.91 -1.05 -4.16
C SER A 60 -29.69 0.17 -3.26
N LEU A 61 -30.05 0.07 -1.97
CA LEU A 61 -29.79 1.13 -0.99
C LEU A 61 -28.28 1.33 -0.77
N LEU A 62 -27.52 0.23 -0.65
CA LEU A 62 -26.07 0.29 -0.50
C LEU A 62 -25.42 0.99 -1.71
N PHE A 63 -25.83 0.65 -2.93
CA PHE A 63 -25.33 1.30 -4.13
C PHE A 63 -25.64 2.79 -4.17
N ARG A 64 -26.86 3.21 -3.80
CA ARG A 64 -27.21 4.63 -3.71
C ARG A 64 -26.32 5.39 -2.73
N LEU A 65 -26.05 4.82 -1.56
CA LEU A 65 -25.16 5.41 -0.56
C LEU A 65 -23.71 5.50 -1.06
N VAL A 66 -23.22 4.43 -1.68
CA VAL A 66 -21.86 4.38 -2.23
C VAL A 66 -21.72 5.36 -3.39
N ALA A 67 -22.69 5.43 -4.30
CA ALA A 67 -22.72 6.39 -5.40
C ALA A 67 -22.67 7.83 -4.88
N LYS A 68 -23.53 8.19 -3.91
CA LYS A 68 -23.53 9.54 -3.30
C LYS A 68 -22.19 9.88 -2.66
N LYS A 69 -21.60 8.96 -1.89
CA LYS A 69 -20.31 9.16 -1.22
C LYS A 69 -19.16 9.26 -2.21
N THR A 70 -19.24 8.53 -3.31
CA THR A 70 -18.21 8.50 -4.35
C THR A 70 -18.29 9.75 -5.20
N HIS A 71 -19.48 10.18 -5.58
CA HIS A 71 -19.73 11.46 -6.26
C HIS A 71 -19.27 12.64 -5.41
N HIS A 72 -19.51 12.63 -4.09
CA HIS A 72 -18.99 13.67 -3.19
C HIS A 72 -17.46 13.74 -3.19
N LYS A 73 -16.76 12.60 -3.33
CA LYS A 73 -15.29 12.56 -3.32
C LYS A 73 -14.65 12.88 -4.67
N THR A 74 -15.30 12.49 -5.76
CA THR A 74 -14.79 12.65 -7.12
C THR A 74 -15.30 13.92 -7.80
N GLN A 75 -16.40 14.50 -7.28
CA GLN A 75 -17.09 15.66 -7.83
C GLN A 75 -17.50 15.48 -9.31
N GLY A 76 -17.71 14.25 -9.75
CA GLY A 76 -18.07 13.93 -11.14
C GLY A 76 -16.90 13.95 -12.14
N ASN A 77 -15.68 14.27 -11.71
CA ASN A 77 -14.52 14.41 -12.63
C ASN A 77 -13.92 13.07 -13.07
N TYR A 78 -14.27 11.97 -12.42
CA TYR A 78 -13.66 10.66 -12.61
C TYR A 78 -14.72 9.63 -13.00
N PRO A 79 -14.98 9.43 -14.31
CA PRO A 79 -16.04 8.54 -14.79
C PRO A 79 -15.81 7.07 -14.39
N ALA A 80 -14.55 6.70 -14.12
CA ALA A 80 -14.17 5.36 -13.70
C ALA A 80 -14.94 4.88 -12.45
N THR A 81 -15.22 5.77 -11.50
CA THR A 81 -15.86 5.35 -10.26
C THR A 81 -17.32 4.95 -10.42
N GLU A 82 -18.03 5.55 -11.38
CA GLU A 82 -19.43 5.22 -11.66
C GLU A 82 -19.52 3.91 -12.44
N ARG A 83 -18.67 3.74 -13.45
CA ARG A 83 -18.59 2.50 -14.24
C ARG A 83 -18.24 1.28 -13.38
N ILE A 84 -17.34 1.43 -12.39
CA ILE A 84 -17.04 0.36 -11.44
C ILE A 84 -18.29 -0.08 -10.67
N LEU A 85 -19.15 0.87 -10.25
CA LEU A 85 -20.38 0.52 -9.53
C LEU A 85 -21.36 -0.23 -10.43
N GLN A 86 -21.49 0.17 -11.69
CA GLN A 86 -22.34 -0.49 -12.68
C GLN A 86 -21.89 -1.93 -12.96
N VAL A 87 -20.59 -2.16 -13.18
CA VAL A 87 -20.04 -3.52 -13.41
C VAL A 87 -20.30 -4.43 -12.21
N ILE A 88 -20.10 -3.93 -10.99
CA ILE A 88 -20.37 -4.69 -9.76
C ILE A 88 -21.87 -4.94 -9.58
N GLU A 89 -22.72 -3.99 -9.95
CA GLU A 89 -24.18 -4.17 -9.92
C GLU A 89 -24.61 -5.27 -10.89
N THR A 90 -24.17 -5.19 -12.14
CA THR A 90 -24.46 -6.19 -13.19
C THR A 90 -23.95 -7.58 -12.82
N GLY A 91 -22.69 -7.71 -12.38
CA GLY A 91 -22.11 -9.01 -12.03
C GLY A 91 -22.82 -9.73 -10.88
N LEU A 92 -23.50 -8.99 -10.02
CA LEU A 92 -24.25 -9.54 -8.89
C LEU A 92 -25.75 -9.69 -9.17
N ALA A 93 -26.30 -8.97 -10.16
CA ALA A 93 -27.68 -9.15 -10.62
C ALA A 93 -27.81 -10.25 -11.67
N GLN A 94 -26.87 -10.31 -12.61
CA GLN A 94 -26.92 -11.15 -13.82
C GLN A 94 -25.88 -12.29 -13.80
N GLY A 95 -25.07 -12.41 -12.75
CA GLY A 95 -24.06 -13.46 -12.58
C GLY A 95 -22.64 -13.07 -13.04
N CYS A 96 -21.68 -13.94 -12.74
CA CYS A 96 -20.26 -13.62 -12.93
C CYS A 96 -19.85 -13.46 -14.40
N SER A 97 -20.41 -14.28 -15.31
CA SER A 97 -20.06 -14.24 -16.73
C SER A 97 -20.44 -12.92 -17.40
N SER A 98 -21.65 -12.42 -17.15
CA SER A 98 -22.11 -11.11 -17.63
C SER A 98 -21.33 -9.97 -16.97
N GLY A 99 -21.01 -10.10 -15.68
CA GLY A 99 -20.16 -9.16 -14.97
C GLY A 99 -18.78 -8.97 -15.61
N TYR A 100 -18.10 -10.06 -16.00
CA TYR A 100 -16.79 -9.98 -16.66
C TYR A 100 -16.86 -9.38 -18.06
N ALA A 101 -17.92 -9.68 -18.82
CA ALA A 101 -18.12 -9.08 -20.13
C ALA A 101 -18.31 -7.56 -20.03
N GLU A 102 -19.12 -7.11 -19.08
CA GLU A 102 -19.32 -5.68 -18.81
C GLU A 102 -18.07 -5.02 -18.22
N GLU A 103 -17.31 -5.72 -17.38
CA GLU A 103 -16.02 -5.24 -16.87
C GLU A 103 -15.06 -4.95 -18.03
N ALA A 104 -14.92 -5.89 -18.97
CA ALA A 104 -14.03 -5.73 -20.11
C ALA A 104 -14.43 -4.54 -20.99
N ARG A 105 -15.74 -4.38 -21.26
CA ARG A 105 -16.27 -3.24 -22.04
C ARG A 105 -16.00 -1.92 -21.33
N ALA A 106 -16.41 -1.81 -20.06
CA ALA A 106 -16.23 -0.60 -19.27
C ALA A 106 -14.74 -0.24 -19.12
N PHE A 107 -13.87 -1.24 -18.91
CA PHE A 107 -12.43 -1.03 -18.85
C PHE A 107 -11.87 -0.50 -20.17
N GLY A 108 -12.27 -1.09 -21.30
CA GLY A 108 -11.86 -0.65 -22.63
C GLY A 108 -12.25 0.80 -22.91
N GLU A 109 -13.50 1.16 -22.62
CA GLU A 109 -13.97 2.55 -22.77
C GLU A 109 -13.19 3.52 -21.88
N LEU A 110 -13.03 3.19 -20.60
CA LEU A 110 -12.30 4.03 -19.64
C LEU A 110 -10.83 4.19 -20.01
N ALA A 111 -10.19 3.17 -20.59
CA ALA A 111 -8.81 3.24 -21.03
C ALA A 111 -8.58 4.29 -22.12
N MET A 112 -9.60 4.54 -22.95
CA MET A 112 -9.58 5.52 -24.05
C MET A 112 -9.93 6.95 -23.63
N THR A 113 -10.35 7.17 -22.38
CA THR A 113 -10.72 8.51 -21.91
C THR A 113 -9.50 9.43 -21.70
N PRO A 114 -9.65 10.75 -21.90
CA PRO A 114 -8.56 11.71 -21.66
C PRO A 114 -8.12 11.76 -20.19
N GLN A 115 -9.05 11.54 -19.25
CA GLN A 115 -8.75 11.45 -17.82
C GLN A 115 -7.80 10.26 -17.53
N SER A 116 -8.05 9.10 -18.16
CA SER A 116 -7.20 7.93 -18.02
C SER A 116 -5.82 8.14 -18.64
N GLN A 117 -5.75 8.79 -19.81
CA GLN A 117 -4.48 9.18 -20.43
C GLN A 117 -3.65 10.11 -19.54
N ALA A 118 -4.28 11.14 -18.96
CA ALA A 118 -3.61 12.07 -18.06
C ALA A 118 -3.12 11.41 -16.77
N LEU A 119 -3.89 10.48 -16.19
CA LEU A 119 -3.46 9.75 -15.00
C LEU A 119 -2.28 8.82 -15.29
N ARG A 120 -2.26 8.17 -16.47
CA ARG A 120 -1.12 7.35 -16.91
C ARG A 120 0.13 8.20 -17.15
N SER A 121 -0.01 9.37 -17.77
CA SER A 121 1.14 10.26 -18.00
C SER A 121 1.77 10.73 -16.69
N ILE A 122 0.95 11.10 -15.69
CA ILE A 122 1.43 11.44 -14.33
C ILE A 122 2.15 10.25 -13.69
N PHE A 123 1.62 9.04 -13.84
CA PHE A 123 2.25 7.84 -13.30
C PHE A 123 3.65 7.61 -13.90
N PHE A 124 3.79 7.70 -15.22
CA PHE A 124 5.08 7.54 -15.89
C PHE A 124 6.05 8.67 -15.52
N ALA A 125 5.60 9.93 -15.57
CA ALA A 125 6.41 11.07 -15.15
C ALA A 125 6.92 10.89 -13.70
N SER A 126 6.06 10.45 -12.78
CA SER A 126 6.46 10.19 -11.38
C SER A 126 7.42 9.01 -11.22
N THR A 127 7.39 8.05 -12.15
CA THR A 127 8.25 6.87 -12.13
C THR A 127 9.62 7.22 -12.69
N ASP A 128 9.67 8.02 -13.73
CA ASP A 128 10.92 8.49 -14.32
C ASP A 128 11.64 9.45 -13.38
N LEU A 129 10.91 10.36 -12.71
CA LEU A 129 11.45 11.22 -11.65
C LEU A 129 12.00 10.44 -10.44
N LYS A 130 11.54 9.21 -10.18
CA LYS A 130 12.10 8.37 -9.10
C LYS A 130 13.40 7.69 -9.50
N LYS A 131 13.61 7.49 -10.81
CA LYS A 131 14.83 6.88 -11.36
C LYS A 131 15.91 7.95 -11.56
N ASP A 132 15.49 9.16 -11.89
CA ASP A 132 16.38 10.31 -11.99
C ASP A 132 16.99 10.64 -10.63
N ARG A 133 18.32 10.58 -10.56
CA ARG A 133 19.10 10.89 -9.35
C ARG A 133 19.20 12.40 -9.11
N GLY A 134 18.86 13.22 -10.11
CA GLY A 134 18.94 14.69 -10.06
C GLY A 134 20.37 15.25 -10.08
N ALA A 135 21.38 14.40 -9.92
CA ALA A 135 22.81 14.69 -10.04
C ALA A 135 23.57 13.38 -10.29
N ASP A 136 24.74 13.48 -10.93
CA ASP A 136 25.64 12.34 -11.19
C ASP A 136 26.39 11.84 -9.93
N ALA A 137 26.06 12.40 -8.76
CA ALA A 137 26.70 12.05 -7.50
C ALA A 137 25.97 10.90 -6.80
N ASP A 138 26.73 9.93 -6.30
CA ASP A 138 26.17 8.85 -5.49
C ASP A 138 25.62 9.39 -4.15
N PRO A 139 24.41 8.96 -3.75
CA PRO A 139 23.78 9.44 -2.53
C PRO A 139 24.56 9.01 -1.29
N VAL A 140 25.14 9.99 -0.59
CA VAL A 140 25.85 9.74 0.68
C VAL A 140 24.87 9.48 1.81
N ALA A 141 25.11 8.41 2.58
CA ALA A 141 24.32 8.06 3.75
C ALA A 141 24.46 9.14 4.85
N LEU A 142 23.44 9.99 4.99
CA LEU A 142 23.41 11.03 6.02
C LEU A 142 23.30 10.42 7.42
N ARG A 143 24.43 10.40 8.15
CA ARG A 143 24.54 9.89 9.53
C ARG A 143 23.86 10.81 10.55
N GLN A 144 23.97 12.12 10.37
CA GLN A 144 23.37 13.14 11.23
C GLN A 144 22.72 14.24 10.39
N ARG A 145 21.56 14.75 10.83
CA ARG A 145 20.94 15.96 10.27
C ARG A 145 20.53 16.85 11.44
N GLY A 146 21.03 18.09 11.45
CA GLY A 146 20.51 19.16 12.30
C GLY A 146 19.39 19.89 11.57
N HIS A 147 18.34 20.28 12.30
CA HIS A 147 17.36 21.23 11.79
C HIS A 147 17.52 22.53 12.58
N SER A 148 18.11 23.55 11.95
CA SER A 148 18.14 24.89 12.52
C SER A 148 16.84 25.61 12.13
N GLY A 149 15.84 25.54 13.01
CA GLY A 149 14.55 26.16 12.78
C GLY A 149 13.66 26.07 14.02
N ARG A 150 13.41 27.22 14.67
CA ARG A 150 12.47 27.31 15.79
C ARG A 150 11.04 27.06 15.28
N ARG A 151 10.43 26.01 15.84
CA ARG A 151 9.00 25.83 16.13
C ARG A 151 8.02 26.25 15.02
N THR A 152 7.74 25.33 14.10
CA THR A 152 6.41 25.03 13.51
C THR A 152 6.56 24.07 12.32
N TYR A 153 7.50 24.35 11.41
CA TYR A 153 7.79 23.49 10.25
C TYR A 153 8.78 22.36 10.58
N GLY A 154 9.78 22.61 11.43
CA GLY A 154 10.84 21.65 11.76
C GLY A 154 10.39 20.35 12.43
N GLY A 155 9.33 20.40 13.24
CA GLY A 155 8.85 19.24 13.99
C GLY A 155 8.34 18.10 13.10
N ARG A 156 7.63 18.43 12.00
CA ARG A 156 7.08 17.42 11.08
C ARG A 156 8.18 16.74 10.27
N TYR A 157 9.20 17.47 9.84
CA TYR A 157 10.35 16.91 9.12
C TYR A 157 11.18 15.99 10.03
N CYS A 158 11.42 16.40 11.28
CA CYS A 158 12.17 15.59 12.23
C CYS A 158 11.43 14.29 12.59
N LEU A 159 10.10 14.36 12.76
CA LEU A 159 9.29 13.17 13.06
C LEU A 159 9.21 12.21 11.88
N ARG A 160 8.99 12.72 10.66
CA ARG A 160 8.95 11.91 9.42
C ARG A 160 10.26 11.18 9.19
N HIS A 161 11.39 11.84 9.42
CA HIS A 161 12.72 11.25 9.25
C HIS A 161 13.01 10.16 10.29
N ARG A 162 12.64 10.41 11.55
CA ARG A 162 12.78 9.43 12.64
C ARG A 162 11.93 8.18 12.39
N LEU A 163 10.75 8.33 11.80
CA LEU A 163 9.90 7.22 11.36
C LEU A 163 10.50 6.47 10.16
N GLN A 164 11.06 7.17 9.17
CA GLN A 164 11.71 6.53 8.03
C GLN A 164 12.93 5.68 8.45
N ARG A 165 13.75 6.13 9.41
CA ARG A 165 14.86 5.32 9.95
C ARG A 165 14.40 4.06 10.68
N ARG A 166 13.25 4.09 11.36
CA ARG A 166 12.65 2.88 11.97
C ARG A 166 12.16 1.88 10.92
N ILE A 167 11.75 2.35 9.74
CA ILE A 167 11.25 1.50 8.66
C ILE A 167 12.41 0.93 7.83
N THR A 168 13.49 1.68 7.61
CA THR A 168 14.65 1.25 6.82
C THR A 168 15.72 0.50 7.62
N GLY A 169 15.45 0.11 8.87
CA GLY A 169 16.26 -0.87 9.60
C GLY A 169 17.72 -0.49 9.84
N THR A 170 18.06 0.80 9.90
CA THR A 170 19.43 1.20 10.29
C THR A 170 19.58 1.10 11.81
N HIS A 171 19.89 -0.11 12.28
CA HIS A 171 20.27 -0.40 13.67
C HIS A 171 21.48 0.47 14.05
N LYS A 172 21.29 1.42 14.97
CA LYS A 172 22.41 2.09 15.64
C LYS A 172 23.11 1.03 16.49
N GLY A 173 24.27 0.57 16.04
CA GLY A 173 25.28 0.00 16.93
C GLY A 173 25.63 1.05 17.98
N HIS A 174 25.40 0.70 19.25
CA HIS A 174 25.90 1.42 20.41
C HIS A 174 27.43 1.18 20.44
N PRO A 175 28.30 2.20 20.49
CA PRO A 175 29.69 1.94 20.85
C PRO A 175 29.73 1.62 22.34
N ALA A 176 29.83 0.33 22.63
CA ALA A 176 30.13 -0.16 23.97
C ALA A 176 31.54 0.30 24.36
N ALA A 177 31.65 0.80 25.59
CA ALA A 177 32.91 1.09 26.25
C ALA A 177 33.83 -0.14 26.28
N ARG A 178 35.08 0.05 25.83
CA ARG A 178 36.30 -0.75 26.02
C ARG A 178 37.40 0.06 25.31
N ASP A 179 38.60 0.31 25.81
CA ASP A 179 39.35 -0.30 26.90
C ASP A 179 40.47 0.68 27.29
N LYS A 180 40.67 0.90 28.60
CA LYS A 180 41.77 1.68 29.16
C LYS A 180 42.91 0.71 29.46
N SER A 181 43.72 0.34 28.46
CA SER A 181 45.03 -0.29 28.70
C SER A 181 45.73 -0.62 27.38
N ARG A 182 47.05 -0.36 27.31
CA ARG A 182 47.98 -0.43 26.16
C ARG A 182 47.89 0.80 25.24
N ALA A 183 48.91 1.65 25.08
CA ALA A 183 50.34 1.42 25.19
C ALA A 183 51.07 2.72 25.60
N GLU A 184 51.50 2.79 26.86
CA GLU A 184 52.83 3.34 27.16
C GLU A 184 53.84 2.26 26.77
N VAL A 185 54.38 2.34 25.55
CA VAL A 185 55.76 1.94 25.22
C VAL A 185 56.09 2.72 23.94
N GLN A 186 56.34 4.02 24.09
CA GLN A 186 57.00 4.79 23.04
C GLN A 186 58.42 5.06 23.54
N LEU A 187 59.28 4.17 23.06
CA LEU A 187 60.72 4.17 23.17
C LEU A 187 61.29 5.59 23.01
N GLY A 188 61.96 6.06 24.07
CA GLY A 188 63.14 6.90 23.90
C GLY A 188 64.23 6.07 23.23
N SER A 189 64.66 6.49 22.04
CA SER A 189 65.99 6.26 21.47
C SER A 189 66.02 6.84 20.05
N ALA A 190 66.14 8.16 19.96
CA ALA A 190 66.83 8.81 18.83
C ALA A 190 67.08 10.28 19.20
N ARG A 191 68.35 10.54 19.56
CA ARG A 191 69.02 11.83 19.84
C ARG A 191 68.94 12.34 21.27
#